data_AF-A0A5B1R2H2-F1
#
_entry.id   AF-A0A5B1R2H2-F1
#
_cell.length_a   1.000
_cell.length_b   1.000
_cell.length_c   1.000
_cell.angle_alpha   90.00
_cell.angle_beta   90.00
_cell.angle_gamma   90.00
#
_symmetry.space_group_name_H-M   'P 1'
#
loop_
_entity.id
_entity.type
_entity.pdbx_description
1 polymer ?
#
loop_
_entity_poly.entity_id
_entity_poly.type
_entity_poly.pdbx_seq_one_letter_code
_entity_poly.pdbx_strand_id
1 'polypeptide(L)'
;MAVELKSLGAWKRALEEGGFTEDGTKRKKPLSERNSKFVIFILPTIFLWLIFMTLTILPWYTGIILAMAEFFGMHHIVTRVLLNRPTYTDSVTGSPYFAGIIFGSMVWLAYVWATRLLQQVESHPFTHLMFALSYGICAYNFFRAMTLDPGTCPAPTSDAELKSIIEDLASEGRLNGQTFCIQCMARKPLRSKHCRICDKCIARSDHHCPWVWNCVGVNNHRQFLIFVTALVLGIIYFDYLTYAYFSAITDIPVPAPSCLFPASICSLTAVDTFLFSVAVWATLQLLWTIVLLASQYWQVARQMTTLEVSNLGRYGFMGGRGGASLGTQMGHRHHHGGHMHGASPSASSGESSPEEGLVGEATPTLGHAHPHAHGHGHKGMCAGCGSGFLMHLLGLDRFTSGKAANGLARAGKAANPFDLGFAANCKDFWTTGRELGVEYERLYEVPVEGFREARRRREADGDDHELGGSGRKSLRQTLMMGLGLGNSGTRRGGYEPVSQV
;
A
#
# COMPACT_ATOMS: atom_id res chain seq x y z
N MET A 1 17.79 -34.87 -10.21
CA MET A 1 16.73 -34.03 -10.82
C MET A 1 16.98 -32.53 -10.74
N ALA A 2 16.86 -31.84 -9.59
CA ALA A 2 17.00 -30.36 -9.54
C ALA A 2 18.40 -29.84 -9.95
N VAL A 3 19.46 -30.60 -9.63
CA VAL A 3 20.83 -30.34 -10.10
C VAL A 3 20.93 -30.49 -11.63
N GLU A 4 20.37 -31.58 -12.16
CA GLU A 4 20.38 -31.89 -13.60
C GLU A 4 19.61 -30.86 -14.42
N LEU A 5 18.47 -30.38 -13.89
CA LEU A 5 17.63 -29.35 -14.52
C LEU A 5 18.13 -27.92 -14.28
N LYS A 6 19.30 -27.73 -13.64
CA LYS A 6 19.84 -26.41 -13.23
C LYS A 6 18.82 -25.55 -12.46
N SER A 7 17.90 -26.18 -11.73
CA SER A 7 16.74 -25.54 -11.08
C SER A 7 16.84 -25.51 -9.56
N LEU A 8 18.05 -25.66 -9.00
CA LEU A 8 18.32 -25.70 -7.56
C LEU A 8 17.71 -24.52 -6.80
N GLY A 9 17.75 -23.30 -7.34
CA GLY A 9 17.17 -22.13 -6.69
C GLY A 9 15.64 -22.23 -6.54
N ALA A 10 14.95 -22.72 -7.58
CA ALA A 10 13.51 -22.94 -7.55
C ALA A 10 13.14 -24.09 -6.61
N TRP A 11 13.93 -25.17 -6.61
CA TRP A 11 13.75 -26.30 -5.70
C TRP A 11 13.92 -25.90 -4.23
N LYS A 12 14.99 -25.16 -3.88
CA LYS A 12 15.20 -24.65 -2.52
C LYS A 12 14.04 -23.75 -2.08
N ARG A 13 13.58 -22.85 -2.96
CA ARG A 13 12.43 -21.99 -2.68
C ARG A 13 11.15 -22.80 -2.46
N ALA A 14 10.90 -23.83 -3.26
CA ALA A 14 9.73 -24.69 -3.11
C ALA A 14 9.76 -25.46 -1.78
N LEU A 15 10.94 -25.98 -1.37
CA LEU A 15 11.10 -26.58 -0.05
C LEU A 15 10.85 -25.58 1.07
N GLU A 16 11.37 -24.35 0.95
CA GLU A 16 11.14 -23.28 1.92
C GLU A 16 9.65 -22.89 2.03
N GLU A 17 8.97 -22.74 0.89
CA GLU A 17 7.54 -22.44 0.82
C GLU A 17 6.70 -23.58 1.43
N GLY A 18 7.09 -24.83 1.15
CA GLY A 18 6.49 -26.03 1.75
C GLY A 18 6.86 -26.24 3.22
N GLY A 19 7.80 -25.48 3.78
CA GLY A 19 8.25 -25.60 5.17
C GLY A 19 9.13 -26.81 5.44
N PHE A 20 9.91 -27.24 4.45
CA PHE A 20 10.86 -28.35 4.53
C PHE A 20 12.31 -27.85 4.65
N THR A 21 13.18 -28.72 5.15
CA THR A 21 14.65 -28.57 5.11
C THR A 21 15.18 -29.04 3.75
N GLU A 22 16.45 -28.78 3.46
CA GLU A 22 17.09 -29.31 2.23
C GLU A 22 17.07 -30.85 2.19
N ASP A 23 17.01 -31.50 3.35
CA ASP A 23 16.91 -32.96 3.49
C ASP A 23 15.46 -33.49 3.35
N GLY A 24 14.51 -32.62 3.02
CA GLY A 24 13.09 -33.01 2.86
C GLY A 24 12.34 -33.25 4.17
N THR A 25 12.94 -32.95 5.32
CA THR A 25 12.25 -33.06 6.62
C THR A 25 11.45 -31.80 6.92
N LYS A 26 10.24 -31.95 7.48
CA LYS A 26 9.40 -30.80 7.84
C LYS A 26 10.08 -29.99 8.96
N ARG A 27 10.24 -28.69 8.77
CA ARG A 27 10.83 -27.80 9.79
C ARG A 27 9.95 -27.80 11.03
N LYS A 28 10.54 -28.13 12.19
CA LYS A 28 9.86 -28.01 13.49
C LYS A 28 9.68 -26.53 13.82
N LYS A 29 8.44 -26.12 14.06
CA LYS A 29 8.12 -24.76 14.54
C LYS A 29 7.94 -24.80 16.05
N PRO A 30 8.38 -23.76 16.79
CA PRO A 30 8.24 -23.73 18.25
C PRO A 30 6.77 -23.64 18.68
N LEU A 31 5.92 -23.03 17.86
CA LEU A 31 4.51 -22.79 18.13
C LEU A 31 3.65 -23.13 16.91
N SER A 32 2.35 -23.33 17.14
CA SER A 32 1.35 -23.43 16.07
C SER A 32 1.22 -22.10 15.32
N GLU A 33 0.80 -22.13 14.04
CA GLU A 33 0.63 -20.92 13.21
C GLU A 33 -0.23 -19.83 13.88
N ARG A 34 -1.35 -20.24 14.49
CA ARG A 34 -2.24 -19.31 15.21
C ARG A 34 -1.53 -18.66 16.40
N ASN A 35 -0.84 -19.47 17.21
CA ASN A 35 -0.14 -18.97 18.39
C ASN A 35 1.06 -18.10 18.01
N SER A 36 1.80 -18.48 16.96
CA SER A 36 2.89 -17.65 16.41
C SER A 36 2.38 -16.28 15.99
N LYS A 37 1.27 -16.21 15.22
CA LYS A 37 0.68 -14.93 14.80
C LYS A 37 0.24 -14.08 16.00
N PHE A 38 -0.41 -14.70 16.98
CA PHE A 38 -0.83 -14.02 18.20
C PHE A 38 0.37 -13.46 18.99
N VAL A 39 1.39 -14.28 19.22
CA VAL A 39 2.61 -13.86 19.93
C VAL A 39 3.31 -12.74 19.16
N ILE A 40 3.49 -12.87 17.85
CA ILE A 40 4.12 -11.83 17.00
C ILE A 40 3.35 -10.50 17.07
N PHE A 41 2.02 -10.55 17.19
CA PHE A 41 1.19 -9.34 17.31
C PHE A 41 1.31 -8.66 18.68
N ILE A 42 1.41 -9.44 19.77
CA ILE A 42 1.44 -8.90 21.15
C ILE A 42 2.85 -8.54 21.63
N LEU A 43 3.88 -9.24 21.14
CA LEU A 43 5.26 -9.06 21.58
C LEU A 43 5.75 -7.60 21.49
N PRO A 44 5.43 -6.82 20.43
CA PRO A 44 5.81 -5.41 20.37
C PRO A 44 5.25 -4.57 21.51
N THR A 45 4.05 -4.84 22.00
CA THR A 45 3.47 -4.13 23.14
C THR A 45 4.34 -4.32 24.39
N ILE A 46 4.79 -5.55 24.64
CA ILE A 46 5.64 -5.88 25.81
C ILE A 46 7.02 -5.23 25.66
N PHE A 47 7.64 -5.33 24.49
CA PHE A 47 8.97 -4.77 24.28
C PHE A 47 8.99 -3.24 24.27
N LEU A 48 7.96 -2.58 23.75
CA LEU A 48 7.84 -1.12 23.85
C LEU A 48 7.78 -0.67 25.31
N TRP A 49 7.07 -1.40 26.17
CA TRP A 49 7.07 -1.13 27.60
C TRP A 49 8.45 -1.29 28.23
N LEU A 50 9.13 -2.41 27.94
CA LEU A 50 10.48 -2.66 28.42
C LEU A 50 11.41 -1.52 28.01
N ILE A 51 11.38 -1.12 26.75
CA ILE A 51 12.16 -0.01 26.21
C ILE A 51 11.90 1.30 26.97
N PHE A 52 10.64 1.70 27.12
CA PHE A 52 10.31 2.95 27.82
C PHE A 52 10.66 2.89 29.31
N MET A 53 10.51 1.73 29.96
CA MET A 53 10.90 1.51 31.35
C MET A 53 12.43 1.49 31.53
N THR A 54 13.16 0.86 30.62
CA THR A 54 14.62 0.84 30.59
C THR A 54 15.17 2.26 30.47
N LEU A 55 14.58 3.09 29.61
CA LEU A 55 14.92 4.51 29.51
C LEU A 55 14.59 5.28 30.80
N THR A 56 13.53 4.90 31.51
CA THR A 56 13.12 5.53 32.78
C THR A 56 14.04 5.18 33.94
N ILE A 57 14.50 3.93 34.03
CA ILE A 57 15.24 3.41 35.17
C ILE A 57 16.74 3.67 35.04
N LEU A 58 17.29 3.56 33.82
CA LEU A 58 18.73 3.64 33.61
C LEU A 58 19.19 5.04 33.19
N PRO A 59 20.43 5.43 33.53
CA PRO A 59 21.05 6.63 32.97
C PRO A 59 21.05 6.57 31.44
N TRP A 60 20.88 7.72 30.80
CA TRP A 60 20.76 7.87 29.34
C TRP A 60 21.76 7.06 28.51
N TYR A 61 23.04 7.08 28.86
CA TYR A 61 24.10 6.40 28.09
C TYR A 61 23.92 4.87 28.09
N THR A 62 23.53 4.27 29.22
CA THR A 62 23.20 2.85 29.32
C THR A 62 21.79 2.54 28.81
N GLY A 63 20.83 3.41 29.11
CA GLY A 63 19.43 3.23 28.77
C GLY A 63 19.20 3.22 27.26
N ILE A 64 19.81 4.13 26.51
CA ILE A 64 19.69 4.17 25.04
C ILE A 64 20.30 2.91 24.42
N ILE A 65 21.49 2.49 24.86
CA ILE A 65 22.15 1.30 24.32
C ILE A 65 21.30 0.04 24.60
N LEU A 66 20.77 -0.08 25.82
CA LEU A 66 19.95 -1.24 26.19
C LEU A 66 18.59 -1.20 25.48
N ALA A 67 17.94 -0.05 25.34
CA ALA A 67 16.72 0.11 24.56
C ALA A 67 16.91 -0.29 23.09
N MET A 68 18.05 0.07 22.48
CA MET A 68 18.40 -0.37 21.13
C MET A 68 18.62 -1.89 21.07
N ALA A 69 19.29 -2.46 22.09
CA ALA A 69 19.49 -3.90 22.19
C ALA A 69 18.18 -4.66 22.40
N GLU A 70 17.24 -4.13 23.18
CA GLU A 70 15.90 -4.67 23.37
C GLU A 70 15.08 -4.63 22.08
N PHE A 71 15.11 -3.51 21.35
CA PHE A 71 14.46 -3.41 20.04
C PHE A 71 15.04 -4.42 19.04
N PHE A 72 16.37 -4.52 18.99
CA PHE A 72 17.05 -5.53 18.17
C PHE A 72 16.71 -6.96 18.62
N GLY A 73 16.64 -7.20 19.92
CA GLY A 73 16.27 -8.48 20.53
C GLY A 73 14.85 -8.90 20.15
N MET A 74 13.87 -8.00 20.28
CA MET A 74 12.50 -8.21 19.79
C MET A 74 12.49 -8.60 18.32
N HIS A 75 13.17 -7.80 17.50
CA HIS A 75 13.22 -8.02 16.07
C HIS A 75 13.88 -9.36 15.70
N HIS A 76 14.94 -9.73 16.40
CA HIS A 76 15.61 -11.02 16.27
C HIS A 76 14.70 -12.18 16.68
N ILE A 77 13.99 -12.07 17.81
CA ILE A 77 13.03 -13.09 18.27
C ILE A 77 11.94 -13.32 17.21
N VAL A 78 11.32 -12.25 16.71
CA VAL A 78 10.27 -12.38 15.69
C VAL A 78 10.80 -13.02 14.41
N THR A 79 11.93 -12.53 13.91
CA THR A 79 12.41 -12.89 12.57
C THR A 79 13.13 -14.23 12.52
N ARG A 80 13.94 -14.54 13.54
CA ARG A 80 14.78 -15.74 13.59
C ARG A 80 14.14 -16.88 14.38
N VAL A 81 13.42 -16.57 15.46
CA VAL A 81 12.84 -17.60 16.34
C VAL A 81 11.41 -17.94 15.93
N LEU A 82 10.54 -16.94 15.80
CA LEU A 82 9.09 -17.17 15.58
C LEU A 82 8.74 -17.45 14.12
N LEU A 83 9.28 -16.67 13.18
CA LEU A 83 9.01 -16.84 11.74
C LEU A 83 9.87 -17.96 11.13
N ASN A 84 11.11 -18.12 11.59
CA ASN A 84 12.06 -19.17 11.19
C ASN A 84 12.08 -19.43 9.66
N ARG A 85 12.13 -18.35 8.87
CA ARG A 85 12.17 -18.40 7.40
C ARG A 85 13.44 -17.73 6.86
N PRO A 86 14.11 -18.32 5.86
CA PRO A 86 15.32 -17.75 5.26
C PRO A 86 15.01 -16.51 4.41
N THR A 87 13.86 -16.47 3.74
CA THR A 87 13.33 -15.28 3.03
C THR A 87 12.76 -14.28 4.04
N TYR A 88 13.66 -13.46 4.57
CA TYR A 88 13.40 -12.53 5.67
C TYR A 88 12.32 -11.46 5.34
N THR A 89 12.33 -10.84 4.15
CA THR A 89 11.45 -9.69 3.87
C THR A 89 9.97 -10.09 3.75
N ASP A 90 9.66 -11.12 2.96
CA ASP A 90 8.28 -11.50 2.70
C ASP A 90 7.62 -12.11 3.93
N SER A 91 8.37 -12.93 4.68
CA SER A 91 7.87 -13.57 5.89
C SER A 91 7.49 -12.54 6.97
N VAL A 92 8.28 -11.48 7.13
CA VAL A 92 7.95 -10.39 8.07
C VAL A 92 6.77 -9.57 7.57
N THR A 93 6.73 -9.21 6.28
CA THR A 93 5.61 -8.42 5.71
C THR A 93 4.27 -9.15 5.65
N GLY A 94 4.28 -10.49 5.63
CA GLY A 94 3.09 -11.34 5.75
C GLY A 94 2.71 -11.68 7.19
N SER A 95 3.52 -11.28 8.17
CA SER A 95 3.25 -11.47 9.59
C SER A 95 2.54 -10.27 10.21
N PRO A 96 1.87 -10.44 11.36
CA PRO A 96 1.22 -9.33 12.07
C PRO A 96 2.20 -8.42 12.83
N TYR A 97 3.52 -8.56 12.63
CA TYR A 97 4.54 -7.87 13.42
C TYR A 97 4.41 -6.34 13.40
N PHE A 98 4.33 -5.75 12.20
CA PHE A 98 4.20 -4.29 12.04
C PHE A 98 2.86 -3.76 12.56
N ALA A 99 1.76 -4.50 12.35
CA ALA A 99 0.48 -4.18 12.96
C ALA A 99 0.54 -4.25 14.49
N GLY A 100 1.30 -5.19 15.05
CA GLY A 100 1.58 -5.30 16.48
C GLY A 100 2.32 -4.08 17.04
N ILE A 101 3.25 -3.49 16.29
CA ILE A 101 3.93 -2.24 16.68
C ILE A 101 2.94 -1.08 16.78
N ILE A 102 2.01 -0.93 15.82
CA ILE A 102 0.96 0.09 15.86
C ILE A 102 0.03 -0.13 17.05
N PHE A 103 -0.42 -1.37 17.25
CA PHE A 103 -1.26 -1.75 18.39
C PHE A 103 -0.57 -1.45 19.73
N GLY A 104 0.70 -1.85 19.90
CA GLY A 104 1.48 -1.56 21.10
C GLY A 104 1.67 -0.06 21.33
N SER A 105 1.89 0.71 20.27
CA SER A 105 1.95 2.17 20.34
C SER A 105 0.64 2.75 20.85
N MET A 106 -0.51 2.31 20.31
CA MET A 106 -1.83 2.74 20.78
C MET A 106 -2.05 2.43 22.27
N VAL A 107 -1.67 1.23 22.73
CA VAL A 107 -1.78 0.84 24.14
C VAL A 107 -1.00 1.79 25.05
N TRP A 108 0.25 2.11 24.72
CA TRP A 108 1.08 2.97 25.56
C TRP A 108 0.69 4.44 25.49
N LEU A 109 0.24 4.94 24.33
CA LEU A 109 -0.37 6.27 24.24
C LEU A 109 -1.63 6.38 25.12
N ALA A 110 -2.53 5.40 25.06
CA ALA A 110 -3.73 5.39 25.89
C ALA A 110 -3.39 5.32 27.38
N TYR A 111 -2.41 4.50 27.74
CA TYR A 111 -1.94 4.37 29.12
C TYR A 111 -1.42 5.70 29.68
N VAL A 112 -0.49 6.37 28.99
CA VAL A 112 0.07 7.65 29.50
C VAL A 112 -0.93 8.79 29.41
N TRP A 113 -1.81 8.81 28.41
CA TRP A 113 -2.91 9.76 28.37
C TRP A 113 -3.83 9.61 29.59
N ALA A 114 -4.19 8.36 29.92
CA ALA A 114 -5.10 8.09 31.03
C ALA A 114 -4.47 8.33 32.42
N THR A 115 -3.21 7.94 32.59
CA THR A 115 -2.54 7.94 33.90
C THR A 115 -1.75 9.21 34.21
N ARG A 116 -1.32 9.95 33.19
CA ARG A 116 -0.55 11.20 33.34
C ARG A 116 -1.36 12.39 32.89
N LEU A 117 -1.74 12.43 31.61
CA LEU A 117 -2.22 13.67 30.99
C LEU A 117 -3.63 14.05 31.47
N LEU A 118 -4.55 13.10 31.63
CA LEU A 118 -5.94 13.40 32.02
C LEU A 118 -6.05 14.16 33.34
N GLN A 119 -5.24 13.81 34.35
CA GLN A 119 -5.28 14.43 35.68
C GLN A 119 -4.39 15.66 35.77
N GLN A 120 -3.29 15.70 35.02
CA GLN A 120 -2.29 16.77 35.15
C GLN A 120 -2.55 17.95 34.19
N VAL A 121 -3.40 17.78 33.18
CA VAL A 121 -3.70 18.78 32.14
C VAL A 121 -5.21 19.06 32.04
N GLU A 122 -5.90 19.11 33.18
CA GLU A 122 -7.36 19.30 33.26
C GLU A 122 -7.85 20.61 32.59
N SER A 123 -6.97 21.61 32.45
CA SER A 123 -7.26 22.90 31.82
C SER A 123 -7.53 22.83 30.31
N HIS A 124 -7.28 21.70 29.64
CA HIS A 124 -7.43 21.55 28.19
C HIS A 124 -8.51 20.52 27.79
N PRO A 125 -9.76 20.64 28.28
CA PRO A 125 -10.79 19.61 28.08
C PRO A 125 -11.14 19.39 26.60
N PHE A 126 -11.11 20.44 25.78
CA PHE A 126 -11.33 20.33 24.35
C PHE A 126 -10.27 19.46 23.67
N THR A 127 -9.00 19.65 23.99
CA THR A 127 -7.90 18.86 23.41
C THR A 127 -7.98 17.39 23.87
N HIS A 128 -8.32 17.14 25.14
CA HIS A 128 -8.59 15.78 25.62
C HIS A 128 -9.72 15.10 24.85
N LEU A 129 -10.82 15.82 24.59
CA LEU A 129 -11.93 15.30 23.79
C LEU A 129 -11.50 15.00 22.35
N MET A 130 -10.77 15.92 21.70
CA MET A 130 -10.30 15.72 20.33
C MET A 130 -9.31 14.56 20.23
N PHE A 131 -8.41 14.39 21.21
CA PHE A 131 -7.54 13.23 21.30
C PHE A 131 -8.37 11.95 21.45
N ALA A 132 -9.31 11.90 22.39
CA ALA A 132 -10.12 10.71 22.64
C ALA A 132 -10.95 10.29 21.41
N LEU A 133 -11.56 11.26 20.72
CA LEU A 133 -12.29 11.01 19.48
C LEU A 133 -11.36 10.51 18.37
N SER A 134 -10.22 11.17 18.17
CA SER A 134 -9.23 10.77 17.17
C SER A 134 -8.68 9.36 17.47
N TYR A 135 -8.38 9.05 18.73
CA TYR A 135 -7.93 7.74 19.18
C TYR A 135 -8.99 6.66 18.91
N GLY A 136 -10.24 6.90 19.29
CA GLY A 136 -11.34 5.95 19.08
C GLY A 136 -11.59 5.66 17.59
N ILE A 137 -11.62 6.72 16.77
CA ILE A 137 -11.75 6.60 15.30
C ILE A 137 -10.55 5.85 14.72
N CYS A 138 -9.33 6.19 15.15
CA CYS A 138 -8.09 5.56 14.71
C CYS A 138 -8.09 4.06 15.01
N ALA A 139 -8.35 3.67 16.27
CA ALA A 139 -8.39 2.28 16.69
C ALA A 139 -9.46 1.48 15.92
N TYR A 140 -10.69 2.00 15.82
CA TYR A 140 -11.76 1.34 15.08
C TYR A 140 -11.40 1.11 13.60
N ASN A 141 -10.90 2.13 12.92
CA ASN A 141 -10.55 2.03 11.50
C ASN A 141 -9.29 1.18 11.26
N PHE A 142 -8.33 1.16 12.19
CA PHE A 142 -7.17 0.28 12.17
C PHE A 142 -7.61 -1.20 12.15
N PHE A 143 -8.45 -1.60 13.11
CA PHE A 143 -8.95 -2.97 13.18
C PHE A 143 -9.84 -3.33 11.99
N ARG A 144 -10.64 -2.39 11.49
CA ARG A 144 -11.42 -2.59 10.27
C ARG A 144 -10.54 -2.76 9.03
N ALA A 145 -9.53 -1.93 8.84
CA ALA A 145 -8.61 -2.08 7.71
C ALA A 145 -7.89 -3.44 7.74
N MET A 146 -7.57 -3.94 8.94
CA MET A 146 -6.95 -5.24 9.15
C MET A 146 -7.89 -6.43 8.90
N THR A 147 -9.18 -6.31 9.22
CA THR A 147 -10.11 -7.46 9.23
C THR A 147 -11.05 -7.52 8.03
N LEU A 148 -11.34 -6.39 7.39
CA LEU A 148 -12.20 -6.37 6.21
C LEU A 148 -11.56 -7.10 5.04
N ASP A 149 -12.41 -7.75 4.24
CA ASP A 149 -11.98 -8.17 2.91
C ASP A 149 -11.62 -6.92 2.07
N PRO A 150 -10.41 -6.85 1.50
CA PRO A 150 -9.97 -5.68 0.72
C PRO A 150 -10.65 -5.55 -0.65
N GLY A 151 -11.52 -6.48 -1.05
CA GLY A 151 -12.08 -6.59 -2.39
C GLY A 151 -11.42 -7.71 -3.18
N THR A 152 -11.50 -8.93 -2.63
CA THR A 152 -11.00 -10.13 -3.29
C THR A 152 -11.78 -10.36 -4.59
N CYS A 153 -11.06 -10.50 -5.71
CA CYS A 153 -11.69 -10.71 -7.01
C CYS A 153 -12.47 -12.04 -7.03
N PRO A 154 -13.63 -12.08 -7.70
CA PRO A 154 -14.43 -13.31 -7.79
C PRO A 154 -13.64 -14.40 -8.54
N ALA A 155 -13.63 -15.61 -7.97
CA ALA A 155 -13.12 -16.80 -8.63
C ALA A 155 -14.25 -17.46 -9.45
N PRO A 156 -13.91 -18.16 -10.55
CA PRO A 156 -14.88 -18.96 -11.30
C PRO A 156 -15.54 -20.00 -10.39
N THR A 157 -16.84 -20.22 -10.58
CA THR A 157 -17.64 -21.16 -9.79
C THR A 157 -17.50 -22.61 -10.26
N SER A 158 -17.08 -22.82 -11.51
CA SER A 158 -16.92 -24.15 -12.10
C SER A 158 -15.80 -24.20 -13.14
N ASP A 159 -15.28 -25.40 -13.40
CA ASP A 159 -14.27 -25.64 -14.45
C ASP A 159 -14.80 -25.26 -15.85
N ALA A 160 -16.11 -25.38 -16.07
CA ALA A 160 -16.75 -24.96 -17.32
C ALA A 160 -16.69 -23.43 -17.50
N GLU A 161 -16.97 -22.67 -16.44
CA GLU A 161 -16.85 -21.20 -16.45
C GLU A 161 -15.38 -20.76 -16.61
N LEU A 162 -14.46 -21.44 -15.92
CA LEU A 162 -13.03 -21.17 -16.09
C LEU A 162 -12.59 -21.41 -17.54
N LYS A 163 -13.02 -22.53 -18.14
CA LYS A 163 -12.72 -22.85 -19.53
C LYS A 163 -13.29 -21.81 -20.48
N SER A 164 -14.55 -21.39 -20.31
CA SER A 164 -15.16 -20.37 -21.17
C SER A 164 -14.41 -19.04 -21.07
N ILE A 165 -14.05 -18.60 -19.86
CA ILE A 165 -13.25 -17.39 -19.66
C ILE A 165 -11.92 -17.45 -20.40
N ILE A 166 -11.23 -18.59 -20.37
CA ILE A 166 -9.94 -18.77 -21.04
C ILE A 166 -10.13 -18.76 -22.57
N GLU A 167 -11.13 -19.47 -23.08
CA GLU A 167 -11.46 -19.53 -24.51
C GLU A 167 -11.85 -18.16 -25.05
N ASP A 168 -12.70 -17.41 -24.33
CA ASP A 168 -13.10 -16.05 -24.68
C ASP A 168 -11.88 -15.13 -24.77
N LEU A 169 -11.07 -15.07 -23.70
CA LEU A 169 -9.85 -14.26 -23.68
C LEU A 169 -8.84 -14.67 -24.76
N ALA A 170 -8.72 -15.96 -25.07
CA ALA A 170 -7.83 -16.45 -26.12
C ALA A 170 -8.34 -16.03 -27.50
N SER A 171 -9.65 -16.17 -27.76
CA SER A 171 -10.29 -15.78 -29.02
C SER A 171 -10.17 -14.28 -29.30
N GLU A 172 -10.22 -13.47 -28.24
CA GLU A 172 -10.03 -12.02 -28.30
C GLU A 172 -8.54 -11.61 -28.43
N GLY A 173 -7.60 -12.56 -28.33
CA GLY A 173 -6.16 -12.27 -28.31
C GLY A 173 -5.71 -11.55 -27.03
N ARG A 174 -6.49 -11.67 -25.95
CA ARG A 174 -6.32 -10.95 -24.68
C ARG A 174 -5.88 -11.84 -23.54
N LEU A 175 -5.68 -13.13 -23.73
CA LEU A 175 -5.19 -14.04 -22.69
C LEU A 175 -3.73 -13.74 -22.33
N ASN A 176 -3.54 -12.91 -21.30
CA ASN A 176 -2.21 -12.53 -20.81
C ASN A 176 -2.23 -12.22 -19.31
N GLY A 177 -1.05 -11.96 -18.71
CA GLY A 177 -0.93 -11.71 -17.27
C GLY A 177 -1.61 -10.43 -16.75
N GLN A 178 -2.13 -9.57 -17.62
CA GLN A 178 -2.92 -8.39 -17.22
C GLN A 178 -4.39 -8.74 -17.03
N THR A 179 -4.95 -9.59 -17.90
CA THR A 179 -6.38 -9.96 -17.95
C THR A 179 -6.69 -11.27 -17.25
N PHE A 180 -5.69 -12.13 -17.01
CA PHE A 180 -5.85 -13.42 -16.35
C PHE A 180 -4.79 -13.65 -15.29
N CYS A 181 -5.18 -14.22 -14.15
CA CYS A 181 -4.28 -14.63 -13.08
C CYS A 181 -4.13 -16.16 -13.07
N ILE A 182 -2.93 -16.64 -13.38
CA ILE A 182 -2.61 -18.07 -13.32
C ILE A 182 -2.58 -18.63 -11.89
N GLN A 183 -2.34 -17.80 -10.88
CA GLN A 183 -2.26 -18.24 -9.49
C GLN A 183 -3.64 -18.42 -8.88
N CYS A 184 -4.56 -17.49 -9.19
CA CYS A 184 -5.94 -17.57 -8.73
C CYS A 184 -6.86 -18.31 -9.71
N MET A 185 -6.37 -18.69 -10.89
CA MET A 185 -7.16 -19.24 -12.00
C MET A 185 -8.44 -18.43 -12.26
N ALA A 186 -8.29 -17.11 -12.39
CA ALA A 186 -9.41 -16.19 -12.49
C ALA A 186 -9.13 -15.03 -13.46
N ARG A 187 -10.18 -14.53 -14.12
CA ARG A 187 -10.11 -13.28 -14.88
C ARG A 187 -9.80 -12.13 -13.92
N LYS A 188 -8.89 -11.25 -14.32
CA LYS A 188 -8.48 -10.08 -13.54
C LYS A 188 -9.34 -8.88 -13.94
N PRO A 189 -10.09 -8.28 -13.00
CA PRO A 189 -10.66 -6.97 -13.21
C PRO A 189 -9.57 -5.93 -13.50
N LEU A 190 -9.92 -4.90 -14.23
CA LEU A 190 -9.11 -3.71 -14.44
C LEU A 190 -8.71 -3.11 -13.09
N ARG A 191 -7.49 -2.60 -13.01
CA ARG A 191 -6.87 -2.08 -11.77
C ARG A 191 -6.70 -3.14 -10.66
N SER A 192 -6.90 -4.43 -10.94
CA SER A 192 -6.63 -5.50 -9.97
C SER A 192 -5.19 -6.00 -10.01
N LYS A 193 -4.75 -6.62 -8.91
CA LYS A 193 -3.44 -7.26 -8.82
C LYS A 193 -3.46 -8.46 -7.89
N HIS A 194 -2.75 -9.52 -8.27
CA HIS A 194 -2.45 -10.63 -7.37
C HIS A 194 -1.41 -10.20 -6.32
N CYS A 195 -1.79 -10.26 -5.05
CA CYS A 195 -0.88 -10.08 -3.93
C CYS A 195 -0.34 -11.44 -3.51
N ARG A 196 0.95 -11.69 -3.75
CA ARG A 196 1.60 -12.97 -3.37
C ARG A 196 1.64 -13.20 -1.85
N ILE A 197 1.57 -12.13 -1.04
CA ILE A 197 1.59 -12.23 0.42
C ILE A 197 0.22 -12.68 0.94
N CYS A 198 -0.86 -12.11 0.40
CA CYS A 198 -2.23 -12.51 0.75
C CYS A 198 -2.73 -13.72 -0.06
N ASP A 199 -1.99 -14.11 -1.09
CA ASP A 199 -2.31 -15.17 -2.06
C ASP A 199 -3.69 -15.02 -2.71
N LYS A 200 -4.00 -13.80 -3.14
CA LYS A 200 -5.29 -13.46 -3.77
C LYS A 200 -5.22 -12.25 -4.67
N CYS A 201 -6.11 -12.20 -5.67
CA CYS A 201 -6.33 -11.02 -6.51
C CYS A 201 -7.19 -9.99 -5.77
N ILE A 202 -6.73 -8.75 -5.73
CA ILE A 202 -7.43 -7.62 -5.10
C ILE A 202 -7.90 -6.64 -6.18
N ALA A 203 -9.20 -6.35 -6.20
CA ALA A 203 -9.83 -5.36 -7.06
C ALA A 203 -9.45 -3.94 -6.63
N ARG A 204 -9.18 -3.06 -7.61
CA ARG A 204 -8.63 -1.71 -7.39
C ARG A 204 -7.53 -1.73 -6.32
N SER A 205 -6.54 -2.60 -6.53
CA SER A 205 -5.46 -2.83 -5.57
C SER A 205 -4.64 -1.56 -5.38
N ASP A 206 -4.53 -1.08 -4.14
CA ASP A 206 -3.64 0.02 -3.81
C ASP A 206 -2.24 -0.52 -3.48
N HIS A 207 -2.11 -1.26 -2.37
CA HIS A 207 -0.88 -1.90 -1.96
C HIS A 207 -1.14 -3.02 -0.94
N HIS A 208 -0.12 -3.85 -0.67
CA HIS A 208 -0.08 -4.67 0.53
C HIS A 208 0.52 -3.85 1.67
N CYS A 209 -0.18 -3.73 2.80
CA CYS A 209 0.25 -2.91 3.91
C CYS A 209 0.58 -3.79 5.13
N PRO A 210 1.88 -3.98 5.45
CA PRO A 210 2.27 -4.74 6.64
C PRO A 210 1.75 -4.11 7.94
N TRP A 211 1.60 -2.78 7.97
CA TRP A 211 1.15 -2.02 9.14
C TRP A 211 -0.30 -2.27 9.52
N VAL A 212 -1.16 -2.69 8.58
CA VAL A 212 -2.53 -3.17 8.88
C VAL A 212 -2.66 -4.66 8.63
N TRP A 213 -1.56 -5.38 8.41
CA TRP A 213 -1.51 -6.82 8.15
C TRP A 213 -2.54 -7.31 7.11
N ASN A 214 -2.79 -6.49 6.08
CA ASN A 214 -3.79 -6.77 5.05
C ASN A 214 -3.46 -6.01 3.76
N CYS A 215 -4.06 -6.41 2.65
CA CYS A 215 -4.08 -5.59 1.45
C CYS A 215 -4.99 -4.38 1.66
N VAL A 216 -4.69 -3.28 0.97
CA VAL A 216 -5.56 -2.12 0.83
C VAL A 216 -6.10 -2.13 -0.60
N GLY A 217 -7.43 -2.21 -0.72
CA GLY A 217 -8.15 -2.29 -1.99
C GLY A 217 -9.53 -1.65 -1.90
N VAL A 218 -10.39 -1.87 -2.91
CA VAL A 218 -11.68 -1.16 -3.05
C VAL A 218 -12.53 -1.14 -1.77
N ASN A 219 -12.56 -2.23 -1.00
CA ASN A 219 -13.50 -2.38 0.11
C ASN A 219 -12.98 -1.83 1.46
N ASN A 220 -11.67 -1.65 1.62
CA ASN A 220 -11.08 -1.16 2.87
C ASN A 220 -10.21 0.10 2.73
N HIS A 221 -9.97 0.62 1.51
CA HIS A 221 -9.16 1.84 1.28
C HIS A 221 -9.67 3.06 2.04
N ARG A 222 -11.00 3.22 2.16
CA ARG A 222 -11.60 4.29 2.97
C ARG A 222 -11.25 4.16 4.46
N GLN A 223 -11.30 2.94 4.99
CA GLN A 223 -10.95 2.68 6.39
C GLN A 223 -9.47 2.96 6.64
N PHE A 224 -8.62 2.53 5.72
CA PHE A 224 -7.20 2.86 5.74
C PHE A 224 -6.97 4.38 5.76
N LEU A 225 -7.64 5.14 4.89
CA LEU A 225 -7.48 6.60 4.85
C LEU A 225 -7.97 7.28 6.13
N ILE A 226 -9.15 6.90 6.65
CA ILE A 226 -9.67 7.44 7.93
C ILE A 226 -8.73 7.09 9.09
N PHE A 227 -8.20 5.85 9.11
CA PHE A 227 -7.21 5.41 10.10
C PHE A 227 -5.98 6.33 10.09
N VAL A 228 -5.35 6.56 8.93
CA VAL A 228 -4.13 7.39 8.86
C VAL A 228 -4.44 8.85 9.19
N THR A 229 -5.58 9.40 8.78
CA THR A 229 -6.00 10.76 9.16
C THR A 229 -6.17 10.89 10.68
N ALA A 230 -6.91 9.96 11.30
CA ALA A 230 -7.15 9.97 12.73
C ALA A 230 -5.87 9.69 13.53
N LEU A 231 -4.93 8.89 12.99
CA LEU A 231 -3.61 8.68 13.56
C LEU A 231 -2.80 9.98 13.61
N VAL A 232 -2.70 10.70 12.50
CA VAL A 232 -1.98 11.98 12.42
C VAL A 232 -2.58 13.01 13.39
N LEU A 233 -3.91 13.19 13.38
CA LEU A 233 -4.59 14.10 14.31
C LEU A 233 -4.41 13.68 15.76
N GLY A 234 -4.54 12.38 16.06
CA GLY A 234 -4.36 11.84 17.39
C GLY A 234 -2.96 12.11 17.96
N ILE A 235 -1.91 11.92 17.14
CA ILE A 235 -0.53 12.22 17.56
C ILE A 235 -0.35 13.73 17.79
N ILE A 236 -0.89 14.59 16.91
CA ILE A 236 -0.80 16.05 17.10
C ILE A 236 -1.45 16.49 18.42
N TYR A 237 -2.65 16.00 18.73
CA TYR A 237 -3.31 16.32 20.01
C TYR A 237 -2.56 15.75 21.21
N PHE A 238 -2.00 14.55 21.08
CA PHE A 238 -1.19 13.93 22.13
C PHE A 238 0.09 14.73 22.42
N ASP A 239 0.83 15.13 21.38
CA ASP A 239 2.05 15.91 21.49
C ASP A 239 1.75 17.29 22.10
N TYR A 240 0.62 17.91 21.74
CA TYR A 240 0.19 19.16 22.36
C TYR A 240 -0.15 18.99 23.85
N LEU A 241 -0.88 17.94 24.24
CA LEU A 241 -1.17 17.66 25.66
C LEU A 241 0.12 17.38 26.44
N THR A 242 1.07 16.69 25.83
CA THR A 242 2.39 16.41 26.42
C THR A 242 3.19 17.70 26.59
N TYR A 243 3.19 18.58 25.58
CA TYR A 243 3.78 19.91 25.70
C TYR A 243 3.13 20.72 26.84
N ALA A 244 1.79 20.73 26.91
CA ALA A 244 1.05 21.43 27.96
C ALA A 244 1.43 20.91 29.35
N TYR A 245 1.51 19.59 29.52
CA TYR A 245 1.98 18.94 30.76
C TYR A 245 3.35 19.45 31.18
N PHE A 246 4.35 19.40 30.29
CA PHE A 246 5.70 19.85 30.63
C PHE A 246 5.80 21.36 30.83
N SER A 247 5.00 22.16 30.12
CA SER A 247 5.00 23.62 30.24
C SER A 247 4.39 24.12 31.56
N ALA A 248 3.54 23.32 32.21
CA ALA A 248 2.92 23.66 33.47
C ALA A 248 3.85 23.44 34.69
N ILE A 249 5.01 22.81 34.48
CA ILE A 249 5.95 22.48 35.55
C ILE A 249 6.80 23.70 35.88
N THR A 250 6.68 24.20 37.11
CA THR A 250 7.44 25.35 37.61
C THR A 250 8.77 24.94 38.25
N ASP A 251 8.79 23.79 38.92
CA ASP A 251 9.97 23.30 39.65
C ASP A 251 10.79 22.37 38.76
N ILE A 252 11.62 22.96 37.90
CA ILE A 252 12.42 22.21 36.94
C ILE A 252 13.61 21.56 37.67
N PRO A 253 13.77 20.22 37.61
CA PRO A 253 14.91 19.55 38.22
C PRO A 253 16.23 20.00 37.59
N VAL A 254 17.26 20.13 38.43
CA VAL A 254 18.64 20.39 37.96
C VAL A 254 19.09 19.21 37.09
N PRO A 255 19.55 19.43 35.84
CA PRO A 255 20.04 18.37 34.98
C PRO A 255 21.14 17.56 35.63
N ALA A 256 21.06 16.23 35.53
CA ALA A 256 22.15 15.36 35.97
C ALA A 256 23.42 15.64 35.13
N PRO A 257 24.63 15.69 35.74
CA PRO A 257 25.89 15.92 35.03
C PRO A 257 26.18 14.88 33.93
N SER A 258 25.57 13.70 34.05
CA SER A 258 25.68 12.59 33.11
C SER A 258 24.78 12.70 31.88
N CYS A 259 23.98 13.76 31.75
CA CYS A 259 23.10 13.96 30.60
C CYS A 259 23.89 14.54 29.41
N LEU A 260 23.79 13.88 28.24
CA LEU A 260 24.49 14.27 27.02
C LEU A 260 23.70 15.23 26.12
N PHE A 261 22.47 15.57 26.49
CA PHE A 261 21.55 16.39 25.71
C PHE A 261 21.55 17.86 26.18
N PRO A 262 20.96 18.79 25.41
CA PRO A 262 20.70 20.14 25.89
C PRO A 262 19.96 20.14 27.24
N ALA A 263 20.29 21.10 28.11
CA ALA A 263 19.77 21.18 29.47
C ALA A 263 18.23 21.10 29.53
N SER A 264 17.53 21.70 28.56
CA SER A 264 16.07 21.63 28.44
C SER A 264 15.57 20.18 28.31
N ILE A 265 16.17 19.37 27.45
CA ILE A 265 15.79 17.96 27.27
C ILE A 265 16.09 17.16 28.53
N CYS A 266 17.26 17.37 29.13
CA CYS A 266 17.64 16.69 30.37
C CYS A 266 16.65 16.97 31.51
N SER A 267 16.25 18.23 31.68
CA SER A 267 15.25 18.62 32.66
C SER A 267 13.88 18.00 32.40
N LEU A 268 13.41 17.96 31.15
CA LEU A 268 12.12 17.32 30.81
C LEU A 268 12.11 15.84 31.17
N THR A 269 13.19 15.13 30.86
CA THR A 269 13.29 13.70 31.18
C THR A 269 13.46 13.43 32.66
N ALA A 270 14.09 14.33 33.41
CA ALA A 270 14.18 14.20 34.86
C ALA A 270 12.80 14.27 35.53
N VAL A 271 11.81 14.92 34.90
CA VAL A 271 10.43 14.94 35.38
C VAL A 271 9.71 13.62 35.06
N ASP A 272 9.55 13.30 33.77
CA ASP A 272 8.81 12.12 33.34
C ASP A 272 9.44 11.53 32.06
N THR A 273 10.45 10.69 32.26
CA THR A 273 11.14 10.01 31.15
C THR A 273 10.21 9.08 30.37
N PHE A 274 9.24 8.44 31.03
CA PHE A 274 8.34 7.48 30.37
C PHE A 274 7.42 8.19 29.38
N LEU A 275 6.73 9.25 29.83
CA LEU A 275 5.88 10.08 28.98
C LEU A 275 6.69 10.71 27.85
N PHE A 276 7.87 11.27 28.17
CA PHE A 276 8.74 11.86 27.17
C PHE A 276 9.15 10.85 26.09
N SER A 277 9.51 9.62 26.48
CA SER A 277 9.91 8.56 25.55
C SER A 277 8.76 8.12 24.64
N VAL A 278 7.54 8.00 25.19
CA VAL A 278 6.33 7.71 24.40
C VAL A 278 6.03 8.83 23.40
N ALA A 279 6.19 10.10 23.81
CA ALA A 279 5.99 11.24 22.93
C ALA A 279 7.04 11.29 21.82
N VAL A 280 8.32 11.11 22.12
CA VAL A 280 9.38 11.01 21.10
C VAL A 280 9.07 9.89 20.10
N TRP A 281 8.63 8.73 20.59
CA TRP A 281 8.20 7.63 19.74
C TRP A 281 7.00 8.02 18.85
N ALA A 282 5.97 8.67 19.40
CA ALA A 282 4.80 9.12 18.65
C ALA A 282 5.16 10.18 17.58
N THR A 283 5.92 11.21 17.95
CA THR A 283 6.40 12.26 17.04
C THR A 283 7.28 11.69 15.92
N LEU A 284 8.11 10.68 16.23
CA LEU A 284 8.88 9.98 15.21
C LEU A 284 7.94 9.35 14.17
N GLN A 285 6.84 8.72 14.59
CA GLN A 285 5.84 8.18 13.66
C GLN A 285 5.10 9.25 12.86
N LEU A 286 4.88 10.42 13.45
CA LEU A 286 4.22 11.54 12.78
C LEU A 286 4.95 11.95 11.49
N LEU A 287 6.28 11.93 11.51
CA LEU A 287 7.11 12.38 10.38
C LEU A 287 6.77 11.66 9.07
N TRP A 288 6.70 10.32 9.08
CA TRP A 288 6.39 9.57 7.85
C TRP A 288 4.89 9.41 7.61
N THR A 289 4.06 9.41 8.65
CA THR A 289 2.60 9.26 8.48
C THR A 289 1.98 10.48 7.82
N ILE A 290 2.50 11.69 8.04
CA ILE A 290 2.07 12.89 7.29
C ILE A 290 2.40 12.76 5.80
N VAL A 291 3.59 12.28 5.46
CA VAL A 291 4.00 12.08 4.06
C VAL A 291 3.11 11.03 3.40
N LEU A 292 2.86 9.91 4.08
CA LEU A 292 1.93 8.88 3.62
C LEU A 292 0.52 9.47 3.38
N LEU A 293 0.00 10.23 4.34
CA LEU A 293 -1.33 10.82 4.27
C LEU A 293 -1.45 11.80 3.09
N ALA A 294 -0.48 12.70 2.94
CA ALA A 294 -0.44 13.65 1.83
C ALA A 294 -0.39 12.93 0.48
N SER A 295 0.44 11.87 0.37
CA SER A 295 0.54 11.08 -0.86
C SER A 295 -0.77 10.38 -1.23
N GLN A 296 -1.49 9.83 -0.24
CA GLN A 296 -2.75 9.12 -0.45
C GLN A 296 -3.88 10.10 -0.82
N TYR A 297 -3.97 11.27 -0.17
CA TYR A 297 -4.93 12.30 -0.58
C TYR A 297 -4.68 12.80 -2.00
N TRP A 298 -3.42 13.00 -2.40
CA TRP A 298 -3.08 13.38 -3.77
C TRP A 298 -3.47 12.30 -4.79
N GLN A 299 -3.25 11.03 -4.45
CA GLN A 299 -3.66 9.90 -5.29
C GLN A 299 -5.18 9.82 -5.46
N VAL A 300 -5.93 9.97 -4.37
CA VAL A 300 -7.40 10.04 -4.38
C VAL A 300 -7.89 11.21 -5.23
N ALA A 301 -7.29 12.40 -5.06
CA ALA A 301 -7.64 13.59 -5.82
C ALA A 301 -7.44 13.45 -7.34
N ARG A 302 -6.61 12.50 -7.78
CA ARG A 302 -6.32 12.21 -9.19
C ARG A 302 -6.88 10.86 -9.67
N GLN A 303 -7.68 10.20 -8.83
CA GLN A 303 -8.24 8.88 -9.09
C GLN A 303 -7.18 7.82 -9.47
N MET A 304 -6.07 7.81 -8.75
CA MET A 304 -4.99 6.84 -8.95
C MET A 304 -4.78 5.98 -7.70
N THR A 305 -4.28 4.77 -7.88
CA THR A 305 -3.78 3.92 -6.80
C THR A 305 -2.26 4.01 -6.70
N THR A 306 -1.69 3.62 -5.55
CA THR A 306 -0.23 3.50 -5.37
C THR A 306 0.36 2.51 -6.37
N LEU A 307 -0.37 1.44 -6.70
CA LEU A 307 0.00 0.49 -7.74
C LEU A 307 0.18 1.18 -9.10
N GLU A 308 -0.79 2.00 -9.50
CA GLU A 308 -0.76 2.72 -10.77
C GLU A 308 0.36 3.74 -10.81
N VAL A 309 0.51 4.54 -9.74
CA VAL A 309 1.56 5.57 -9.67
C VAL A 309 2.96 4.95 -9.70
N SER A 310 3.16 3.83 -9.02
CA SER A 310 4.45 3.13 -9.04
C SER A 310 4.75 2.43 -10.38
N ASN A 311 3.76 2.33 -11.28
CA ASN A 311 3.86 1.63 -12.56
C ASN A 311 3.37 2.48 -13.75
N LEU A 312 3.46 3.80 -13.68
CA LEU A 312 2.99 4.73 -14.73
C LEU A 312 3.56 4.40 -16.12
N GLY A 313 4.79 3.89 -16.21
CA GLY A 313 5.39 3.48 -17.48
C GLY A 313 4.84 2.16 -18.08
N ARG A 314 4.06 1.39 -17.32
CA ARG A 314 3.56 0.05 -17.66
C ARG A 314 2.07 0.04 -17.99
N TYR A 315 1.27 0.90 -17.36
CA TYR A 315 -0.17 0.98 -17.61
C TYR A 315 -0.47 1.95 -18.76
N GLY A 316 -1.00 1.40 -19.85
CA GLY A 316 -1.20 2.06 -21.13
C GLY A 316 -2.34 3.06 -21.13
N PHE A 317 -3.37 2.81 -20.33
CA PHE A 317 -4.44 3.76 -20.06
C PHE A 317 -3.99 5.02 -19.30
N MET A 318 -2.72 5.08 -18.87
CA MET A 318 -2.09 6.24 -18.24
C MET A 318 -0.83 6.69 -18.98
N GLY A 319 -0.71 6.41 -20.28
CA GLY A 319 0.43 6.91 -21.08
C GLY A 319 1.73 6.12 -20.91
N GLY A 320 1.62 4.80 -20.72
CA GLY A 320 2.74 3.86 -20.76
C GLY A 320 3.54 3.89 -22.08
N ARG A 321 4.64 3.12 -22.16
CA ARG A 321 5.51 3.08 -23.37
C ARG A 321 4.71 2.88 -24.68
N GLY A 322 5.19 3.44 -25.80
CA GLY A 322 4.63 3.16 -27.13
C GLY A 322 4.53 1.65 -27.37
N GLY A 323 3.36 1.18 -27.81
CA GLY A 323 3.01 -0.25 -27.85
C GLY A 323 2.29 -0.77 -26.59
N ALA A 324 2.18 0.02 -25.53
CA ALA A 324 1.23 -0.18 -24.44
C ALA A 324 0.10 0.84 -24.58
N SER A 325 -0.56 0.91 -25.74
CA SER A 325 -1.78 1.72 -25.87
C SER A 325 -2.92 1.05 -25.09
N LEU A 326 -3.99 1.79 -24.74
CA LEU A 326 -5.23 1.19 -24.23
C LEU A 326 -5.65 0.01 -25.14
N GLY A 327 -5.63 0.22 -26.47
CA GLY A 327 -5.93 -0.83 -27.44
C GLY A 327 -4.95 -2.01 -27.43
N THR A 328 -3.68 -1.83 -27.10
CA THR A 328 -2.71 -2.94 -27.04
C THR A 328 -2.80 -3.71 -25.72
N GLN A 329 -3.18 -3.06 -24.62
CA GLN A 329 -3.47 -3.74 -23.34
C GLN A 329 -4.82 -4.46 -23.35
N MET A 330 -5.74 -3.93 -24.15
CA MET A 330 -7.11 -4.40 -24.27
C MET A 330 -7.32 -5.26 -25.53
N GLY A 331 -6.26 -5.54 -26.29
CA GLY A 331 -6.28 -6.35 -27.52
C GLY A 331 -7.08 -5.70 -28.65
N HIS A 332 -6.43 -4.97 -29.56
CA HIS A 332 -7.10 -4.45 -30.75
C HIS A 332 -7.02 -5.49 -31.87
N ARG A 333 -8.17 -5.97 -32.37
CA ARG A 333 -8.27 -6.73 -33.64
C ARG A 333 -7.73 -5.87 -34.78
N HIS A 334 -6.75 -6.40 -35.52
CA HIS A 334 -6.51 -5.92 -36.88
C HIS A 334 -7.77 -6.19 -37.72
N HIS A 335 -8.58 -5.17 -37.97
CA HIS A 335 -9.58 -5.26 -39.03
C HIS A 335 -8.84 -5.29 -40.37
N HIS A 336 -8.73 -6.48 -40.97
CA HIS A 336 -8.49 -6.60 -42.41
C HIS A 336 -9.75 -6.17 -43.16
N GLY A 337 -9.99 -4.85 -43.22
CA GLY A 337 -10.97 -4.25 -44.10
C GLY A 337 -10.32 -4.01 -45.47
N GLY A 338 -10.61 -4.89 -46.43
CA GLY A 338 -10.23 -4.67 -47.82
C GLY A 338 -10.98 -3.47 -48.40
N HIS A 339 -10.23 -2.44 -48.80
CA HIS A 339 -10.67 -1.50 -49.81
C HIS A 339 -9.49 -1.16 -50.72
N MET A 340 -9.51 -1.74 -51.91
CA MET A 340 -8.83 -1.21 -53.09
C MET A 340 -9.40 0.19 -53.36
N HIS A 341 -8.55 1.21 -53.49
CA HIS A 341 -8.59 2.19 -54.57
C HIS A 341 -7.30 3.03 -54.52
N GLY A 342 -6.63 3.13 -55.67
CA GLY A 342 -5.31 3.72 -55.81
C GLY A 342 -5.31 5.24 -55.98
N ALA A 343 -4.20 5.85 -55.53
CA ALA A 343 -3.52 6.96 -56.18
C ALA A 343 -2.13 7.16 -55.52
N SER A 344 -1.11 7.37 -56.34
CA SER A 344 0.24 7.86 -56.00
C SER A 344 0.56 8.98 -57.01
N PRO A 345 1.63 9.81 -56.86
CA PRO A 345 2.57 10.00 -55.74
C PRO A 345 2.88 11.49 -55.39
N SER A 346 3.46 11.74 -54.20
CA SER A 346 4.54 12.73 -53.98
C SER A 346 5.18 12.48 -52.60
N ALA A 347 6.42 11.96 -52.58
CA ALA A 347 7.66 12.64 -52.16
C ALA A 347 7.60 13.18 -50.70
N SER A 348 8.48 12.84 -49.74
CA SER A 348 9.84 12.29 -49.80
C SER A 348 10.33 11.92 -48.38
N SER A 349 11.33 11.02 -48.31
CA SER A 349 12.33 10.77 -47.25
C SER A 349 11.82 10.40 -45.84
N GLY A 350 11.96 9.19 -45.31
CA GLY A 350 13.01 8.18 -45.50
C GLY A 350 14.12 8.37 -44.47
N GLU A 351 14.06 7.62 -43.36
CA GLU A 351 15.24 6.92 -42.80
C GLU A 351 14.84 5.91 -41.71
N SER A 352 15.48 4.76 -41.82
CA SER A 352 15.13 3.43 -41.35
C SER A 352 15.69 3.11 -39.97
N SER A 353 14.95 2.34 -39.17
CA SER A 353 15.50 1.53 -38.07
C SER A 353 15.23 0.05 -38.39
N PRO A 354 16.22 -0.85 -38.30
CA PRO A 354 16.01 -2.26 -38.61
C PRO A 354 15.27 -2.97 -37.46
N GLU A 355 14.30 -3.80 -37.83
CA GLU A 355 13.68 -4.82 -37.00
C GLU A 355 14.68 -5.95 -36.72
N GLU A 356 14.66 -6.52 -35.51
CA GLU A 356 14.94 -7.96 -35.33
C GLU A 356 14.34 -8.50 -34.02
N GLY A 357 13.31 -9.34 -34.20
CA GLY A 357 13.11 -10.69 -33.65
C GLY A 357 13.55 -11.11 -32.23
N LEU A 358 12.53 -11.59 -31.50
CA LEU A 358 12.45 -12.88 -30.78
C LEU A 358 13.20 -13.12 -29.44
N VAL A 359 12.37 -13.38 -28.41
CA VAL A 359 12.35 -14.56 -27.50
C VAL A 359 13.67 -15.16 -26.96
N GLY A 360 13.78 -15.22 -25.63
CA GLY A 360 14.17 -16.45 -24.91
C GLY A 360 15.61 -16.64 -24.41
N GLU A 361 15.72 -16.62 -23.07
CA GLU A 361 16.58 -17.48 -22.20
C GLU A 361 18.12 -17.52 -22.26
N ALA A 362 18.68 -17.25 -21.06
CA ALA A 362 19.78 -17.94 -20.35
C ALA A 362 21.21 -18.06 -20.94
N THR A 363 22.12 -17.33 -20.28
CA THR A 363 23.58 -17.52 -20.01
C THR A 363 24.17 -18.95 -20.00
N PRO A 364 25.51 -19.16 -19.92
CA PRO A 364 26.70 -18.41 -20.40
C PRO A 364 27.74 -19.35 -21.09
N THR A 365 28.81 -18.84 -21.75
CA THR A 365 30.12 -19.54 -21.84
C THR A 365 31.27 -18.65 -22.32
N LEU A 366 32.40 -18.88 -21.64
CA LEU A 366 33.81 -18.48 -21.80
C LEU A 366 34.35 -17.88 -23.13
N GLY A 367 35.03 -16.75 -22.97
CA GLY A 367 36.48 -16.65 -23.17
C GLY A 367 37.00 -16.16 -24.53
N HIS A 368 37.42 -14.88 -24.61
CA HIS A 368 38.68 -14.44 -25.23
C HIS A 368 38.98 -12.97 -24.85
N ALA A 369 40.24 -12.72 -24.46
CA ALA A 369 40.82 -11.43 -24.04
C ALA A 369 41.18 -10.55 -25.25
N HIS A 370 40.98 -9.22 -25.27
CA HIS A 370 41.81 -8.10 -24.75
C HIS A 370 41.24 -6.80 -25.41
N PRO A 371 41.78 -5.58 -25.20
CA PRO A 371 41.93 -4.79 -23.99
C PRO A 371 41.16 -3.45 -24.11
N HIS A 372 40.58 -2.91 -23.02
CA HIS A 372 40.09 -1.52 -23.04
C HIS A 372 40.76 -0.67 -21.96
N ALA A 373 41.31 0.43 -22.45
CA ALA A 373 42.17 1.38 -21.77
C ALA A 373 41.51 2.02 -20.54
N HIS A 374 42.34 2.22 -19.51
CA HIS A 374 42.03 3.03 -18.35
C HIS A 374 41.96 4.51 -18.74
N GLY A 375 40.77 5.09 -18.66
CA GLY A 375 40.55 6.54 -18.60
C GLY A 375 40.16 6.94 -17.18
N HIS A 376 41.13 7.35 -16.37
CA HIS A 376 40.88 7.97 -15.07
C HIS A 376 40.37 9.40 -15.28
N GLY A 377 39.07 9.60 -15.08
CA GLY A 377 38.45 10.92 -14.97
C GLY A 377 38.20 11.26 -13.50
N HIS A 378 39.14 11.97 -12.87
CA HIS A 378 38.93 12.63 -11.58
C HIS A 378 37.84 13.71 -11.70
N LYS A 379 36.71 13.51 -11.01
CA LYS A 379 35.84 14.57 -10.47
C LYS A 379 35.43 14.07 -9.08
N GLY A 380 36.02 14.58 -8.00
CA GLY A 380 35.74 15.93 -7.49
C GLY A 380 34.75 15.77 -6.34
N MET A 381 35.28 15.61 -5.13
CA MET A 381 34.51 15.54 -3.88
C MET A 381 33.77 16.86 -3.62
N CYS A 382 32.63 16.76 -2.94
CA CYS A 382 31.79 17.85 -2.41
C CYS A 382 30.90 18.63 -3.39
N ALA A 383 29.67 18.13 -3.60
CA ALA A 383 28.42 18.88 -3.45
C ALA A 383 27.24 17.93 -3.72
N GLY A 384 26.44 17.60 -2.69
CA GLY A 384 25.20 16.82 -2.85
C GLY A 384 25.09 15.53 -2.05
N CYS A 385 25.72 15.43 -0.88
CA CYS A 385 25.48 14.33 0.06
C CYS A 385 24.37 14.74 1.05
N GLY A 386 23.13 14.32 0.81
CA GLY A 386 22.03 14.52 1.76
C GLY A 386 20.63 14.26 1.21
N SER A 387 20.34 14.70 -0.02
CA SER A 387 19.00 14.57 -0.60
C SER A 387 18.68 13.13 -1.01
N GLY A 388 19.62 12.40 -1.62
CA GLY A 388 19.37 11.05 -2.13
C GLY A 388 19.03 10.02 -1.05
N PHE A 389 19.79 10.00 0.05
CA PHE A 389 19.55 9.09 1.17
C PHE A 389 18.24 9.40 1.89
N LEU A 390 17.96 10.68 2.15
CA LEU A 390 16.72 11.11 2.78
C LEU A 390 15.51 10.77 1.89
N MET A 391 15.57 11.01 0.59
CA MET A 391 14.47 10.68 -0.32
C MET A 391 14.23 9.17 -0.44
N HIS A 392 15.29 8.35 -0.36
CA HIS A 392 15.21 6.89 -0.37
C HIS A 392 14.70 6.32 0.97
N LEU A 393 15.06 6.96 2.09
CA LEU A 393 14.56 6.66 3.43
C LEU A 393 13.10 7.10 3.59
N LEU A 394 12.72 8.22 2.98
CA LEU A 394 11.36 8.79 2.96
C LEU A 394 10.44 8.13 1.90
N GLY A 395 10.96 7.22 1.06
CA GLY A 395 10.20 6.61 -0.03
C GLY A 395 9.73 7.59 -1.11
N LEU A 396 10.22 8.83 -1.07
CA LEU A 396 9.95 9.89 -2.04
C LEU A 396 10.77 9.71 -3.32
N ASP A 397 11.82 8.89 -3.31
CA ASP A 397 12.56 8.44 -4.48
C ASP A 397 11.65 7.78 -5.53
N ARG A 398 10.60 7.09 -5.06
CA ARG A 398 9.56 6.50 -5.92
C ARG A 398 8.77 7.53 -6.73
N PHE A 399 8.72 8.78 -6.26
CA PHE A 399 8.03 9.90 -6.91
C PHE A 399 8.99 10.92 -7.55
N THR A 400 10.26 10.94 -7.15
CA THR A 400 11.26 11.95 -7.56
C THR A 400 12.41 11.38 -8.39
N SER A 401 12.55 10.06 -8.50
CA SER A 401 13.50 9.45 -9.43
C SER A 401 13.15 9.84 -10.87
N GLY A 402 14.17 10.08 -11.70
CA GLY A 402 13.99 10.55 -13.07
C GLY A 402 13.08 9.66 -13.93
N LYS A 403 12.95 8.36 -13.61
CA LYS A 403 12.01 7.45 -14.28
C LYS A 403 10.55 7.69 -13.88
N ALA A 404 10.28 8.00 -12.60
CA ALA A 404 8.95 8.33 -12.10
C ALA A 404 8.51 9.72 -12.55
N ALA A 405 9.39 10.72 -12.50
CA ALA A 405 9.10 12.08 -12.99
C ALA A 405 8.82 12.12 -14.50
N ASN A 406 9.62 11.41 -15.31
CA ASN A 406 9.35 11.25 -16.75
C ASN A 406 8.09 10.43 -17.03
N GLY A 407 7.78 9.45 -16.16
CA GLY A 407 6.52 8.72 -16.18
C GLY A 407 5.31 9.61 -15.89
N LEU A 408 5.39 10.47 -14.87
CA LEU A 408 4.38 11.49 -14.57
C LEU A 408 4.22 12.50 -15.71
N ALA A 409 5.32 12.93 -16.34
CA ALA A 409 5.27 13.86 -17.47
C ALA A 409 4.62 13.22 -18.72
N ARG A 410 4.83 11.92 -18.96
CA ARG A 410 4.14 11.16 -20.02
C ARG A 410 2.69 10.86 -19.67
N ALA A 411 2.40 10.49 -18.42
CA ALA A 411 1.05 10.32 -17.92
C ALA A 411 0.26 11.64 -17.93
N GLY A 412 0.92 12.79 -17.77
CA GLY A 412 0.30 14.10 -17.96
C GLY A 412 -0.17 14.37 -19.40
N LYS A 413 0.34 13.63 -20.39
CA LYS A 413 -0.08 13.71 -21.81
C LYS A 413 -1.18 12.72 -22.18
N ALA A 414 -1.38 11.65 -21.40
CA ALA A 414 -2.46 10.68 -21.60
C ALA A 414 -3.58 10.95 -20.60
N ALA A 415 -4.81 11.13 -21.08
CA ALA A 415 -5.94 11.35 -20.18
C ALA A 415 -6.19 10.10 -19.31
N ASN A 416 -6.06 10.23 -17.99
CA ASN A 416 -6.49 9.17 -17.07
C ASN A 416 -8.02 9.00 -17.24
N PRO A 417 -8.50 7.85 -17.76
CA PRO A 417 -9.92 7.68 -18.05
C PRO A 417 -10.80 7.71 -16.80
N PHE A 418 -10.21 7.48 -15.62
CA PHE A 418 -10.91 7.52 -14.34
C PHE A 418 -10.97 8.93 -13.73
N ASP A 419 -10.19 9.90 -14.24
CA ASP A 419 -10.12 11.25 -13.67
C ASP A 419 -11.34 12.08 -14.08
N LEU A 420 -12.21 12.34 -13.10
CA LEU A 420 -13.39 13.18 -13.22
C LEU A 420 -13.15 14.63 -12.76
N GLY A 421 -11.93 14.98 -12.36
CA GLY A 421 -11.60 16.25 -11.71
C GLY A 421 -11.66 16.14 -10.19
N PHE A 422 -10.91 17.01 -9.51
CA PHE A 422 -10.60 16.93 -8.08
C PHE A 422 -11.80 16.59 -7.19
N ALA A 423 -12.89 17.38 -7.25
CA ALA A 423 -14.05 17.20 -6.38
C ALA A 423 -14.80 15.89 -6.68
N ALA A 424 -14.97 15.56 -7.96
CA ALA A 424 -15.65 14.35 -8.39
C ALA A 424 -14.83 13.09 -8.06
N ASN A 425 -13.50 13.14 -8.16
CA ASN A 425 -12.61 12.04 -7.77
C ASN A 425 -12.71 11.75 -6.27
N CYS A 426 -12.66 12.79 -5.45
CA CYS A 426 -12.87 12.67 -4.01
C CYS A 426 -14.26 12.07 -3.71
N LYS A 427 -15.31 12.57 -4.36
CA LYS A 427 -16.67 12.04 -4.18
C LYS A 427 -16.78 10.57 -4.63
N ASP A 428 -16.17 10.20 -5.75
CA ASP A 428 -16.16 8.82 -6.26
C ASP A 428 -15.46 7.86 -5.28
N PHE A 429 -14.32 8.27 -4.72
CA PHE A 429 -13.59 7.49 -3.73
C PHE A 429 -14.45 7.18 -2.50
N TRP A 430 -15.15 8.19 -1.96
CA TRP A 430 -16.00 8.02 -0.79
C TRP A 430 -17.29 7.25 -1.09
N THR A 431 -17.75 7.27 -2.34
CA THR A 431 -18.97 6.57 -2.78
C THR A 431 -18.72 5.20 -3.40
N THR A 432 -17.47 4.75 -3.51
CA THR A 432 -17.08 3.44 -4.07
C THR A 432 -17.41 3.30 -5.56
N GLY A 433 -17.04 4.27 -6.39
CA GLY A 433 -17.23 4.15 -7.84
C GLY A 433 -18.62 4.55 -8.34
N ARG A 434 -19.50 5.09 -7.48
CA ARG A 434 -20.85 5.51 -7.89
C ARG A 434 -20.84 6.71 -8.84
N GLU A 435 -19.87 7.60 -8.73
CA GLU A 435 -19.78 8.73 -9.66
C GLU A 435 -19.33 8.29 -11.05
N LEU A 436 -18.50 7.26 -11.12
CA LEU A 436 -18.12 6.59 -12.38
C LEU A 436 -19.18 5.58 -12.86
N GLY A 437 -20.07 5.12 -11.99
CA GLY A 437 -21.01 4.03 -12.27
C GLY A 437 -20.31 2.71 -12.56
N VAL A 438 -19.28 2.38 -11.76
CA VAL A 438 -18.43 1.19 -11.93
C VAL A 438 -18.41 0.31 -10.68
N GLU A 439 -18.45 -0.99 -10.90
CA GLU A 439 -18.15 -2.00 -9.88
C GLU A 439 -16.73 -2.51 -10.12
N TYR A 440 -15.76 -2.03 -9.33
CA TYR A 440 -14.34 -2.33 -9.56
C TYR A 440 -13.98 -3.83 -9.49
N GLU A 441 -14.81 -4.64 -8.82
CA GLU A 441 -14.63 -6.09 -8.74
C GLU A 441 -15.00 -6.82 -10.04
N ARG A 442 -15.75 -6.16 -10.93
CA ARG A 442 -16.23 -6.71 -12.22
C ARG A 442 -15.98 -5.79 -13.40
N LEU A 443 -15.19 -4.73 -13.20
CA LEU A 443 -14.79 -3.83 -14.27
C LEU A 443 -13.67 -4.49 -15.05
N TYR A 444 -13.92 -5.01 -16.24
CA TYR A 444 -12.88 -5.61 -17.09
C TYR A 444 -12.36 -4.65 -18.16
N GLU A 445 -13.14 -3.62 -18.49
CA GLU A 445 -12.84 -2.73 -19.61
C GLU A 445 -13.14 -1.26 -19.35
N VAL A 446 -12.50 -0.39 -20.12
CA VAL A 446 -12.82 1.04 -20.18
C VAL A 446 -13.74 1.25 -21.38
N PRO A 447 -14.91 1.89 -21.23
CA PRO A 447 -15.77 2.23 -22.35
C PRO A 447 -15.01 3.06 -23.41
N VAL A 448 -15.27 2.82 -24.69
CA VAL A 448 -14.59 3.51 -25.80
C VAL A 448 -14.82 5.02 -25.75
N GLU A 449 -16.04 5.40 -25.38
CA GLU A 449 -16.51 6.77 -25.16
C GLU A 449 -16.01 7.40 -23.83
N GLY A 450 -15.38 6.59 -22.96
CA GLY A 450 -14.96 6.97 -21.62
C GLY A 450 -16.09 6.98 -20.58
N PHE A 451 -15.74 6.93 -19.30
CA PHE A 451 -16.72 6.78 -18.21
C PHE A 451 -17.71 7.94 -18.10
N ARG A 452 -17.30 9.18 -18.47
CA ARG A 452 -18.20 10.35 -18.45
C ARG A 452 -19.32 10.24 -19.46
N GLU A 453 -19.00 9.85 -20.69
CA GLU A 453 -20.00 9.73 -21.76
C GLU A 453 -20.87 8.50 -21.57
N ALA A 454 -20.27 7.37 -21.17
CA ALA A 454 -21.02 6.16 -20.82
C ALA A 454 -22.02 6.41 -19.67
N ARG A 455 -21.71 7.31 -18.73
CA ARG A 455 -22.64 7.73 -17.70
C ARG A 455 -23.76 8.61 -18.27
N ARG A 456 -23.43 9.65 -19.06
CA ARG A 456 -24.45 10.51 -19.69
C ARG A 456 -25.43 9.71 -20.54
N ARG A 457 -24.94 8.73 -21.30
CA ARG A 457 -25.79 7.83 -22.09
C ARG A 457 -26.74 7.03 -21.19
N ARG A 458 -26.24 6.41 -20.11
CA ARG A 458 -27.10 5.68 -19.15
C ARG A 458 -28.17 6.57 -18.50
N GLU A 459 -27.80 7.79 -18.14
CA GLU A 459 -28.74 8.78 -17.59
C GLU A 459 -29.78 9.23 -18.64
N ALA A 460 -29.42 9.26 -19.93
CA ALA A 460 -30.32 9.60 -21.03
C ALA A 460 -31.23 8.43 -21.47
N ASP A 461 -30.73 7.20 -21.41
CA ASP A 461 -31.44 5.97 -21.80
C ASP A 461 -32.44 5.49 -20.73
N GLY A 462 -32.50 6.18 -19.57
CA GLY A 462 -33.49 5.90 -18.52
C GLY A 462 -33.31 4.56 -17.82
N ASP A 463 -32.09 3.99 -17.86
CA ASP A 463 -31.75 2.66 -17.33
C ASP A 463 -31.59 2.67 -15.79
N ASP A 464 -32.51 3.36 -15.11
CA ASP A 464 -32.78 3.24 -13.68
C ASP A 464 -33.72 2.04 -13.46
N HIS A 465 -33.29 0.83 -13.83
CA HIS A 465 -33.84 -0.35 -13.19
C HIS A 465 -33.35 -0.38 -11.72
N GLU A 466 -34.21 0.16 -10.85
CA GLU A 466 -34.13 0.29 -9.38
C GLU A 466 -33.54 1.58 -8.77
N LEU A 467 -33.93 2.75 -9.29
CA LEU A 467 -33.85 4.00 -8.52
C LEU A 467 -35.19 4.73 -8.44
N GLY A 468 -36.13 4.17 -7.66
CA GLY A 468 -37.32 4.89 -7.19
C GLY A 468 -38.25 3.95 -6.43
N GLY A 469 -38.81 4.26 -5.27
CA GLY A 469 -38.80 5.44 -4.42
C GLY A 469 -39.83 5.18 -3.31
N SER A 470 -39.67 5.78 -2.14
CA SER A 470 -40.81 6.12 -1.27
C SER A 470 -40.39 7.04 -0.14
N GLY A 471 -40.93 8.27 -0.19
CA GLY A 471 -41.51 8.95 0.96
C GLY A 471 -40.60 9.30 2.13
N ARG A 472 -40.36 10.62 2.29
CA ARG A 472 -40.17 11.32 3.59
C ARG A 472 -39.76 10.40 4.76
N LYS A 473 -38.48 10.08 4.89
CA LYS A 473 -37.94 9.54 6.16
C LYS A 473 -36.71 10.33 6.58
N SER A 474 -36.95 11.09 7.64
CA SER A 474 -36.06 11.75 8.60
C SER A 474 -34.55 11.67 8.37
N LEU A 475 -33.91 12.85 8.49
CA LEU A 475 -32.47 13.13 8.55
C LEU A 475 -31.63 12.18 9.43
N ARG A 476 -32.26 11.34 10.26
CA ARG A 476 -31.64 10.41 11.19
C ARG A 476 -31.02 9.17 10.54
N GLN A 477 -31.41 8.80 9.31
CA GLN A 477 -30.93 7.55 8.68
C GLN A 477 -29.63 7.73 7.87
N THR A 478 -29.35 8.94 7.39
CA THR A 478 -28.09 9.27 6.69
C THR A 478 -26.88 9.28 7.63
N LEU A 479 -27.07 9.56 8.92
CA LEU A 479 -25.99 9.54 9.91
C LEU A 479 -25.54 8.12 10.31
N MET A 480 -26.40 7.11 10.17
CA MET A 480 -26.09 5.73 10.59
C MET A 480 -25.40 4.89 9.51
N MET A 481 -25.44 5.29 8.23
CA MET A 481 -24.65 4.64 7.15
C MET A 481 -23.16 5.00 7.20
N GLY A 482 -22.76 6.00 8.02
CA GLY A 482 -21.36 6.33 8.32
C GLY A 482 -20.67 5.38 9.30
N LEU A 483 -21.42 4.45 9.92
CA LEU A 483 -20.93 3.49 10.91
C LEU A 483 -21.16 2.05 10.44
N GLY A 484 -20.47 1.66 9.36
CA GLY A 484 -19.90 0.31 9.17
C GLY A 484 -20.72 -0.96 9.47
N LEU A 485 -22.05 -0.92 9.44
CA LEU A 485 -22.91 -2.08 9.62
C LEU A 485 -23.89 -2.16 8.44
N GLY A 486 -23.50 -2.93 7.42
CA GLY A 486 -24.31 -3.18 6.23
C GLY A 486 -24.05 -4.61 5.75
N ASN A 487 -25.06 -5.45 5.96
CA ASN A 487 -25.13 -6.87 5.65
C ASN A 487 -24.84 -7.16 4.17
N SER A 488 -24.14 -8.26 3.91
CA SER A 488 -23.89 -8.83 2.58
C SER A 488 -25.19 -9.31 1.94
N GLY A 489 -25.44 -8.91 0.69
CA GLY A 489 -26.46 -9.55 -0.15
C GLY A 489 -27.40 -8.58 -0.87
N THR A 490 -26.91 -7.92 -1.90
CA THR A 490 -27.71 -7.59 -3.10
C THR A 490 -26.77 -7.68 -4.30
N ARG A 491 -26.97 -8.69 -5.17
CA ARG A 491 -26.35 -8.72 -6.50
C ARG A 491 -26.88 -7.50 -7.24
N ARG A 492 -25.99 -6.59 -7.67
CA ARG A 492 -26.35 -5.45 -8.53
C ARG A 492 -25.62 -5.58 -9.84
N GLY A 493 -26.31 -5.29 -10.94
CA GLY A 493 -25.76 -5.38 -12.29
C GLY A 493 -24.59 -4.40 -12.44
N GLY A 494 -23.39 -4.95 -12.54
CA GLY A 494 -22.22 -4.19 -13.01
C GLY A 494 -22.34 -3.91 -14.50
N TYR A 495 -21.43 -3.09 -15.02
CA TYR A 495 -21.28 -2.84 -16.45
C TYR A 495 -21.17 -4.17 -17.21
N GLU A 496 -22.19 -4.53 -17.98
CA GLU A 496 -22.07 -5.53 -19.04
C GLU A 496 -21.45 -4.84 -20.25
N PRO A 497 -20.29 -5.31 -20.77
CA PRO A 497 -19.77 -4.79 -22.02
C PRO A 497 -20.80 -5.05 -23.12
N VAL A 498 -21.15 -4.02 -23.87
CA VAL A 498 -21.99 -4.16 -25.06
C VAL A 498 -21.27 -5.15 -25.98
N SER A 499 -21.86 -6.32 -26.20
CA SER A 499 -21.44 -7.19 -27.29
C SER A 499 -21.61 -6.38 -28.58
N GLN A 500 -20.50 -5.95 -29.17
CA GLN A 500 -20.55 -5.36 -30.50
C GLN A 500 -20.94 -6.48 -31.46
N VAL A 501 -22.19 -6.42 -31.93
CA VAL A 501 -22.73 -7.23 -33.03
C VAL A 501 -22.01 -6.87 -34.32
#